data_AF-A0A7S2G2M1-F1
#
_entry.id   AF-A0A7S2G2M1-F1
#
_cell.length_a   1.000
_cell.length_b   1.000
_cell.length_c   1.000
_cell.angle_alpha   90.00
_cell.angle_beta   90.00
_cell.angle_gamma   90.00
#
_symmetry.space_group_name_H-M   'P 1'
#
loop_
_entity.id
_entity.type
_entity.pdbx_description
1 polymer ?
#
loop_
_entity_poly.entity_id
_entity_poly.type
_entity_poly.pdbx_seq_one_letter_code
_entity_poly.pdbx_strand_id
1 'polypeptide(L)'
;AETPVKRLGSSLSDPLRGPDIPSMTVTVTEDQLTWDQERSVKLADKGTGMNRSVLSKAFCYFYSSVKARPTVAEEVSDFDRRVPLAGFGFGLPISRVMARYFAGDLDLNSIP
;
A
#
# COMPACT_ATOMS: atom_id res chain seq x y z
N ALA A 1 -24.95 -18.86 -13.96
CA ALA A 1 -24.28 -18.92 -15.27
C ALA A 1 -22.99 -18.13 -15.16
N GLU A 2 -21.88 -18.82 -14.90
CA GLU A 2 -20.57 -18.23 -14.70
C GLU A 2 -19.92 -17.93 -16.07
N THR A 3 -19.47 -16.70 -16.25
CA THR A 3 -18.66 -16.28 -17.42
C THR A 3 -17.21 -16.73 -17.23
N PRO A 4 -16.55 -17.30 -18.26
CA PRO A 4 -15.19 -17.80 -18.11
C PRO A 4 -14.18 -16.65 -18.22
N VAL A 5 -13.37 -16.47 -17.19
CA VAL A 5 -12.18 -15.60 -17.24
C VAL A 5 -11.14 -16.26 -18.14
N LYS A 6 -10.94 -15.74 -19.35
CA LYS A 6 -9.82 -16.13 -20.21
C LYS A 6 -8.51 -15.72 -19.55
N ARG A 7 -7.80 -16.68 -18.93
CA ARG A 7 -6.35 -16.51 -18.69
C ARG A 7 -5.65 -16.76 -20.02
N LEU A 8 -5.13 -15.68 -20.61
CA LEU A 8 -4.24 -15.77 -21.76
C LEU A 8 -2.96 -16.46 -21.30
N GLY A 9 -2.70 -17.67 -21.80
CA GLY A 9 -1.49 -18.42 -21.50
C GLY A 9 -0.26 -17.65 -21.95
N SER A 10 0.69 -17.46 -21.04
CA SER A 10 2.02 -16.93 -21.36
C SER A 10 2.93 -18.09 -21.78
N SER A 11 2.97 -18.37 -23.08
CA SER A 11 4.08 -19.09 -23.69
C SER A 11 5.18 -18.09 -24.10
N LEU A 12 6.43 -18.53 -23.96
CA LEU A 12 7.70 -17.89 -24.35
C LEU A 12 8.21 -16.81 -23.38
N SER A 13 9.36 -17.11 -22.77
CA SER A 13 10.10 -16.24 -21.84
C SER A 13 10.71 -15.05 -22.59
N ASP A 14 10.13 -13.87 -22.38
CA ASP A 14 10.62 -12.59 -22.89
C ASP A 14 11.86 -12.13 -22.07
N PRO A 15 13.06 -12.01 -22.67
CA PRO A 15 14.29 -11.67 -21.95
C PRO A 15 14.36 -10.21 -21.49
N LEU A 16 13.36 -9.37 -21.81
CA LEU A 16 13.25 -7.98 -21.35
C LEU A 16 12.24 -7.79 -20.21
N ARG A 17 11.61 -8.87 -19.74
CA ARG A 17 10.73 -8.78 -18.58
C ARG A 17 11.61 -8.58 -17.35
N GLY A 18 11.56 -7.38 -16.78
CA GLY A 18 12.01 -7.15 -15.41
C GLY A 18 11.40 -8.21 -14.47
N PRO A 19 11.93 -8.37 -13.25
CA PRO A 19 11.45 -9.40 -12.33
C PRO A 19 9.91 -9.41 -12.30
N ASP A 20 9.29 -10.59 -12.39
CA ASP A 20 7.84 -10.75 -12.35
C ASP A 20 7.33 -10.27 -10.98
N ILE A 21 7.08 -8.96 -10.87
CA ILE A 21 6.58 -8.32 -9.66
C ILE A 21 5.08 -8.63 -9.58
N PRO A 22 4.61 -9.24 -8.47
CA PRO A 22 3.19 -9.51 -8.32
C PRO A 22 2.39 -8.21 -8.29
N SER A 23 1.22 -8.21 -8.93
CA SER A 23 0.31 -7.06 -8.88
C SER A 23 -0.29 -6.88 -7.49
N MET A 24 -0.56 -5.61 -7.13
CA MET A 24 -1.35 -5.24 -5.97
C MET A 24 -2.85 -5.37 -6.29
N THR A 25 -3.62 -5.92 -5.37
CA THR A 25 -5.08 -6.04 -5.47
C THR A 25 -5.75 -4.92 -4.69
N VAL A 26 -6.68 -4.21 -5.34
CA VAL A 26 -7.56 -3.22 -4.69
C VAL A 26 -8.97 -3.77 -4.70
N THR A 27 -9.60 -3.84 -3.52
CA THR A 27 -10.99 -4.26 -3.36
C THR A 27 -11.76 -3.14 -2.71
N VAL A 28 -12.77 -2.63 -3.41
CA VAL A 28 -13.72 -1.64 -2.90
C VAL A 28 -15.02 -2.37 -2.61
N THR A 29 -15.51 -2.29 -1.37
CA THR A 29 -16.80 -2.89 -1.02
C THR A 29 -17.92 -1.96 -1.46
N GLU A 30 -18.72 -2.40 -2.42
CA GLU A 30 -19.96 -1.73 -2.82
C GLU A 30 -21.11 -2.30 -1.97
N ASP A 31 -21.42 -1.67 -0.84
CA ASP A 31 -22.63 -2.01 -0.11
C ASP A 31 -23.83 -1.26 -0.71
N GLN A 32 -24.89 -2.00 -1.02
CA GLN A 32 -26.07 -1.45 -1.68
C GLN A 32 -27.01 -0.84 -0.65
N LEU A 33 -27.18 0.48 -0.74
CA LEU A 33 -28.34 1.23 -0.28
C LEU A 33 -28.52 1.41 1.24
N THR A 34 -27.50 1.89 1.94
CA THR A 34 -27.74 2.72 3.14
C THR A 34 -26.67 3.80 3.29
N TRP A 35 -27.07 5.05 3.50
CA TRP A 35 -26.15 6.20 3.58
C TRP A 35 -25.23 6.16 4.82
N ASP A 36 -25.57 5.34 5.81
CA ASP A 36 -24.91 5.21 7.11
C ASP A 36 -24.01 3.96 7.25
N GLN A 37 -23.68 3.27 6.16
CA GLN A 37 -22.83 2.07 6.22
C GLN A 37 -21.34 2.38 6.03
N GLU A 38 -20.53 1.60 6.75
CA GLU A 38 -19.07 1.61 6.64
C GLU A 38 -18.65 1.28 5.21
N ARG A 39 -17.82 2.14 4.62
CA ARG A 39 -17.20 1.89 3.31
C ARG A 39 -15.74 1.51 3.51
N SER A 40 -15.37 0.33 3.02
CA SER A 40 -14.00 -0.17 3.13
C SER A 40 -13.29 -0.22 1.77
N VAL A 41 -12.01 0.17 1.78
CA VAL A 41 -11.10 -0.02 0.64
C VAL A 41 -9.94 -0.86 1.16
N LYS A 42 -9.80 -2.08 0.62
CA LYS A 42 -8.73 -3.00 0.97
C LYS A 42 -7.65 -2.95 -0.10
N LEU A 43 -6.42 -2.69 0.33
CA LEU A 43 -5.21 -2.81 -0.48
C LEU A 43 -4.46 -4.07 -0.04
N ALA A 44 -4.11 -4.95 -0.97
CA ALA A 44 -3.37 -6.17 -0.69
C ALA A 44 -2.20 -6.31 -1.66
N ASP A 45 -0.98 -6.30 -1.12
CA ASP A 45 0.24 -6.61 -1.85
C ASP A 45 0.70 -8.07 -1.61
N LYS A 46 1.71 -8.51 -2.36
CA LYS A 46 2.37 -9.82 -2.20
C LYS A 46 3.87 -9.65 -1.91
N GLY A 47 4.21 -8.65 -1.10
CA GLY A 47 5.54 -8.51 -0.53
C GLY A 47 5.83 -9.58 0.52
N THR A 48 6.92 -9.40 1.26
CA THR A 48 7.34 -10.32 2.33
C THR A 48 6.61 -10.11 3.65
N GLY A 49 5.68 -9.15 3.71
CA GLY A 49 5.02 -8.76 4.95
C GLY A 49 5.95 -8.10 5.99
N MET A 50 5.41 -7.87 7.18
CA MET A 50 6.05 -7.24 8.33
C MET A 50 5.99 -8.17 9.54
N ASN A 51 7.15 -8.38 10.18
CA ASN A 51 7.22 -9.05 11.47
C ASN A 51 6.40 -8.29 12.53
N ARG A 52 5.88 -9.01 13.53
CA ARG A 52 5.04 -8.43 14.60
C ARG A 52 5.69 -7.25 15.32
N SER A 53 7.01 -7.28 15.51
CA SER A 53 7.79 -6.19 16.12
C SER A 53 7.81 -4.92 15.26
N VAL A 54 7.85 -5.06 13.93
CA VAL A 54 7.80 -3.96 12.96
C VAL A 54 6.37 -3.45 12.84
N LEU A 55 5.38 -4.35 12.74
CA LEU A 55 3.97 -4.01 12.64
C LEU A 55 3.50 -3.15 13.82
N SER A 56 3.95 -3.47 15.04
CA SER A 56 3.65 -2.67 16.24
C SER A 56 4.15 -1.22 16.18
N LYS A 57 5.17 -0.94 15.35
CA LYS A 57 5.79 0.38 15.18
C LYS A 57 5.34 1.08 13.90
N ALA A 58 4.56 0.42 13.04
CA ALA A 58 4.21 0.91 11.71
C ALA A 58 3.47 2.27 11.75
N PHE A 59 2.70 2.51 12.82
CA PHE A 59 1.98 3.77 13.05
C PHE A 59 2.75 4.78 13.95
N CYS A 60 3.99 4.49 14.35
CA CYS A 60 4.81 5.44 15.09
C CYS A 60 5.35 6.53 14.14
N TYR A 61 5.16 7.80 14.50
CA TYR A 61 5.82 8.91 13.80
C TYR A 61 7.33 8.69 13.76
N PHE A 62 7.93 9.05 12.63
CA PHE A 62 9.36 8.95 12.35
C PHE A 62 9.93 7.52 12.30
N TYR A 63 9.13 6.47 12.50
CA TYR A 63 9.60 5.10 12.32
C TYR A 63 9.69 4.77 10.82
N SER A 64 10.83 4.20 10.39
CA SER A 64 11.02 3.69 9.03
C SER A 64 11.98 2.50 9.04
N SER A 65 11.76 1.54 8.15
CA SER A 65 12.69 0.42 7.90
C SER A 65 13.82 0.78 6.94
N VAL A 66 13.74 1.96 6.29
CA VAL A 66 14.78 2.44 5.38
C VAL A 66 16.04 2.79 6.17
N LYS A 67 17.17 2.17 5.81
CA LYS A 67 18.46 2.37 6.50
C LYS A 67 19.06 3.75 6.25
N ALA A 68 19.03 4.21 5.00
CA ALA A 68 19.52 5.51 4.59
C ALA A 68 18.36 6.51 4.59
N ARG A 69 18.20 7.26 5.68
CA ARG A 69 17.15 8.29 5.74
C ARG A 69 17.44 9.35 4.68
N PRO A 70 16.44 9.73 3.86
CA PRO A 70 16.62 10.80 2.90
C PRO A 70 16.98 12.10 3.61
N THR A 71 18.02 12.76 3.12
CA THR A 71 18.34 14.13 3.50
C THR A 71 17.33 15.06 2.86
N VAL A 72 16.97 16.14 3.56
CA VAL A 72 16.16 17.24 3.03
C VAL A 72 17.04 18.06 2.08
N ALA A 73 17.49 17.44 1.00
CA ALA A 73 18.35 18.07 0.02
C ALA A 73 17.56 18.14 -1.28
N GLU A 74 17.32 19.39 -1.69
CA GLU A 74 16.62 19.87 -2.89
C GLU A 74 15.10 20.01 -2.75
N GLU A 75 14.60 21.12 -3.30
CA GLU A 75 13.17 21.38 -3.51
C GLU A 75 12.66 20.43 -4.59
N VAL A 76 12.44 19.19 -4.19
CA VAL A 76 11.89 18.18 -5.08
C VAL A 76 10.36 18.31 -5.02
N SER A 77 9.71 18.46 -6.18
CA SER A 77 8.25 18.53 -6.23
C SER A 77 7.62 17.24 -5.70
N ASP A 78 6.45 17.34 -5.07
CA ASP A 78 5.76 16.24 -4.37
C ASP A 78 5.47 14.97 -5.23
N PHE A 79 5.72 15.04 -6.54
CA PHE A 79 5.51 13.95 -7.50
C PHE A 79 6.73 13.65 -8.38
N ASP A 80 7.91 14.21 -8.11
CA ASP A 80 9.11 13.83 -8.85
C ASP A 80 9.49 12.39 -8.50
N ARG A 81 9.81 11.60 -9.53
CA ARG A 81 10.26 10.21 -9.39
C ARG A 81 11.60 10.11 -8.64
N ARG A 82 12.30 11.22 -8.48
CA ARG A 82 13.53 11.37 -7.67
C ARG A 82 13.25 11.42 -6.16
N VAL A 83 12.01 11.70 -5.73
CA VAL A 83 11.66 11.70 -4.31
C VAL A 83 11.75 10.27 -3.76
N PRO A 84 12.47 10.07 -2.65
CA PRO A 84 12.51 8.78 -1.97
C PRO A 84 11.09 8.36 -1.55
N LEU A 85 10.65 7.19 -2.03
CA LEU A 85 9.30 6.66 -1.77
C LEU A 85 9.03 6.38 -0.27
N ALA A 86 10.08 6.29 0.54
CA ALA A 86 10.02 6.05 1.98
C ALA A 86 11.25 6.66 2.69
N GLY A 87 11.14 6.86 4.00
CA GLY A 87 12.29 7.17 4.86
C GLY A 87 12.03 8.16 5.99
N PHE A 88 11.07 9.07 5.81
CA PHE A 88 10.69 10.02 6.86
C PHE A 88 9.77 9.43 7.95
N GLY A 89 9.02 8.38 7.62
CA GLY A 89 8.16 7.69 8.59
C GLY A 89 6.89 8.47 8.96
N PHE A 90 6.36 9.26 8.03
CA PHE A 90 5.14 10.06 8.24
C PHE A 90 3.88 9.49 7.57
N GLY A 91 4.02 8.68 6.52
CA GLY A 91 2.90 8.23 5.68
C GLY A 91 1.79 7.53 6.47
N LEU A 92 2.07 6.36 7.05
CA LEU A 92 1.06 5.58 7.79
C LEU A 92 0.42 6.34 8.97
N PRO A 93 1.20 7.02 9.84
CA PRO A 93 0.61 7.83 10.92
C PRO A 93 -0.31 8.95 10.41
N ILE A 94 0.11 9.71 9.38
CA ILE A 94 -0.70 10.82 8.82
C ILE A 94 -1.95 10.28 8.15
N SER A 95 -1.84 9.23 7.33
CA SER A 95 -3.00 8.63 6.65
C SER A 95 -4.06 8.17 7.65
N ARG A 96 -3.66 7.63 8.80
CA ARG A 96 -4.61 7.24 9.87
C ARG A 96 -5.30 8.45 10.51
N VAL A 97 -4.56 9.54 10.75
CA VAL A 97 -5.17 10.79 11.25
C VAL A 97 -6.19 11.33 10.23
N MET A 98 -5.86 11.29 8.94
CA MET A 98 -6.77 11.72 7.87
C MET A 98 -8.04 10.86 7.79
N ALA A 99 -7.92 9.54 7.94
CA ALA A 99 -9.08 8.65 8.00
C ALA A 99 -9.97 8.96 9.22
N ARG A 100 -9.37 9.14 10.39
CA ARG A 100 -10.08 9.44 11.65
C ARG A 100 -10.72 10.82 11.68
N TYR A 101 -10.19 11.78 10.93
CA TYR A 101 -10.77 13.12 10.83
C TYR A 101 -12.23 13.07 10.36
N PHE A 102 -12.57 12.14 9.46
CA PHE A 102 -13.94 11.90 8.99
C PHE A 102 -14.59 10.69 9.68
N ALA A 103 -14.23 10.40 10.93
CA ALA A 103 -14.76 9.31 11.74
C ALA A 103 -14.56 7.89 11.14
N GLY A 104 -13.58 7.70 10.25
CA GLY A 104 -13.11 6.39 9.81
C GLY A 104 -11.94 5.86 10.64
N ASP A 105 -11.29 4.79 10.18
CA ASP A 105 -9.98 4.38 10.66
C ASP A 105 -9.15 3.77 9.51
N LEU A 106 -7.85 3.60 9.76
CA LEU A 106 -6.95 2.86 8.88
C LEU A 106 -6.31 1.75 9.71
N ASP A 107 -6.54 0.50 9.31
CA ASP A 107 -5.94 -0.67 9.91
C ASP A 107 -4.96 -1.34 8.96
N LEU A 108 -3.97 -2.04 9.53
CA LEU A 108 -2.87 -2.66 8.81
C LEU A 108 -2.68 -4.10 9.29
N ASN A 109 -2.91 -5.03 8.39
CA ASN A 109 -2.74 -6.47 8.65
C ASN A 109 -1.62 -7.00 7.76
N SER A 110 -0.71 -7.78 8.34
CA SER A 110 0.44 -8.31 7.61
C SER A 110 0.66 -9.78 7.92
N ILE A 111 0.97 -10.55 6.88
CA ILE A 111 1.28 -11.97 6.94
C ILE A 111 2.75 -12.11 6.53
N PRO A 112 3.67 -12.38 7.47
CA PRO A 112 5.09 -12.61 7.16
C PRO A 112 5.32 -13.98 6.50
#